data_AF-A0A954P3J1-F1
#
_entry.id   AF-A0A954P3J1-F1
#
_cell.length_a   1.000
_cell.length_b   1.000
_cell.length_c   1.000
_cell.angle_alpha   90.00
_cell.angle_beta   90.00
_cell.angle_gamma   90.00
#
_symmetry.space_group_name_H-M   'P 1'
#
loop_
_entity.id
_entity.type
_entity.pdbx_description
1 polymer ?
#
loop_
_entity_poly.entity_id
_entity_poly.type
_entity_poly.pdbx_seq_one_letter_code
_entity_poly.pdbx_strand_id
1 'polypeptide(L)'
;MTEPFPFTVRPALKNRRVTVMGLGRFGGGVGAVRYLCRHGARVTVTDLRTADDLAESLQQIDECRLEALQLGGHCEDDFREADLIVVNPAVRRSSPWLLMASEAGVPTTSELNLFWQEQRGKLI
;
A
#
# COMPACT_ATOMS: atom_id res chain seq x y z
N MET A 1 -1.23 -7.80 -27.46
CA MET A 1 -1.18 -6.72 -26.45
C MET A 1 -2.01 -7.19 -25.27
N THR A 2 -1.36 -7.83 -24.32
CA THR A 2 -1.99 -8.42 -23.13
C THR A 2 -2.08 -7.34 -22.04
N GLU A 3 -3.31 -7.00 -21.67
CA GLU A 3 -3.62 -6.17 -20.50
C GLU A 3 -2.86 -6.72 -19.28
N PRO A 4 -1.99 -5.96 -18.59
CA PRO A 4 -1.09 -6.55 -17.59
C PRO A 4 -1.74 -6.85 -16.23
N PHE A 5 -3.06 -6.72 -16.06
CA PHE A 5 -3.70 -6.94 -14.76
C PHE A 5 -5.08 -7.61 -14.86
N PRO A 6 -5.17 -8.92 -15.12
CA PRO A 6 -6.40 -9.66 -14.85
C PRO A 6 -6.37 -10.08 -13.37
N PHE A 7 -6.70 -9.18 -12.44
CA PHE A 7 -6.97 -9.64 -11.07
C PHE A 7 -8.00 -8.77 -10.35
N THR A 8 -9.24 -9.24 -10.37
CA THR A 8 -10.24 -8.94 -9.36
C THR A 8 -9.91 -9.77 -8.12
N VAL A 9 -8.90 -9.37 -7.33
CA VAL A 9 -8.85 -9.84 -5.94
C VAL A 9 -9.80 -8.91 -5.18
N ARG A 10 -10.95 -9.42 -4.73
CA ARG A 10 -11.65 -8.85 -3.56
C ARG A 10 -11.27 -9.70 -2.35
N PRO A 11 -10.06 -9.59 -1.78
CA PRO A 11 -9.81 -10.24 -0.51
C PRO A 11 -10.57 -9.44 0.55
N ALA A 12 -11.19 -10.13 1.51
CA ALA A 12 -11.62 -9.44 2.73
C ALA A 12 -10.38 -8.78 3.34
N LEU A 13 -10.37 -7.46 3.44
CA LEU A 13 -9.23 -6.69 3.96
C LEU A 13 -9.05 -6.87 5.46
N LYS A 14 -10.14 -7.23 6.16
CA LYS A 14 -10.13 -7.45 7.60
C LYS A 14 -9.08 -8.49 7.99
N ASN A 15 -8.21 -8.13 8.94
CA ASN A 15 -7.09 -8.91 9.47
C ASN A 15 -5.99 -9.28 8.48
N ARG A 16 -6.05 -8.81 7.22
CA ARG A 16 -4.96 -9.01 6.24
C ARG A 16 -3.78 -8.12 6.56
N ARG A 17 -2.57 -8.63 6.38
CA ARG A 17 -1.33 -7.87 6.47
C ARG A 17 -1.13 -7.11 5.17
N VAL A 18 -1.21 -5.79 5.21
CA VAL A 18 -1.10 -4.95 4.01
C VAL A 18 0.03 -3.96 4.18
N THR A 19 0.99 -4.00 3.26
CA THR A 19 2.12 -3.08 3.23
C THR A 19 1.85 -1.97 2.24
N VAL A 20 1.83 -0.72 2.70
CA VAL A 20 1.74 0.47 1.86
C VAL A 20 3.15 0.99 1.62
N MET A 21 3.63 0.82 0.38
CA MET A 21 4.95 1.26 -0.05
C MET A 21 4.87 2.68 -0.64
N GLY A 22 5.41 3.64 0.10
CA GLY A 22 5.46 5.05 -0.25
C GLY A 22 4.26 5.84 0.28
N LEU A 23 4.42 6.48 1.43
CA LEU A 23 3.42 7.42 1.95
C LEU A 23 3.45 8.73 1.13
N GLY A 24 4.65 9.16 0.74
CA GLY A 24 4.89 10.38 -0.02
C GLY A 24 4.68 11.66 0.80
N ARG A 25 5.36 12.75 0.42
CA ARG A 25 5.26 14.04 1.15
C ARG A 25 3.87 14.67 1.07
N PHE A 26 3.25 14.58 -0.10
CA PHE A 26 1.98 15.24 -0.41
C PHE A 26 0.75 14.33 -0.18
N GLY A 27 0.88 13.33 0.69
CA GLY A 27 -0.23 12.46 1.06
C GLY A 27 -0.66 11.44 0.02
N GLY A 28 0.15 11.16 -0.99
CA GLY A 28 -0.18 10.21 -2.07
C GLY A 28 -0.36 8.75 -1.63
N GLY A 29 -0.03 8.40 -0.39
CA GLY A 29 -0.38 7.12 0.23
C GLY A 29 -1.34 7.23 1.41
N VAL A 30 -1.70 8.45 1.84
CA VAL A 30 -2.56 8.69 3.01
C VAL A 30 -3.96 8.14 2.79
N GLY A 31 -4.50 8.30 1.58
CA GLY A 31 -5.82 7.78 1.22
C GLY A 31 -5.87 6.26 1.36
N ALA A 32 -4.91 5.57 0.74
CA ALA A 32 -4.76 4.12 0.86
C ALA A 32 -4.66 3.65 2.33
N VAL A 33 -3.81 4.29 3.14
CA VAL A 33 -3.64 3.93 4.56
C VAL A 33 -4.94 4.06 5.34
N ARG A 34 -5.60 5.21 5.25
CA ARG A 34 -6.88 5.47 5.93
C ARG A 34 -7.94 4.45 5.52
N TYR A 35 -8.02 4.17 4.22
CA TYR A 35 -8.96 3.20 3.67
C TYR A 35 -8.73 1.80 4.25
N LEU A 36 -7.49 1.32 4.23
CA LEU A 36 -7.13 -0.01 4.74
C LEU A 36 -7.39 -0.13 6.25
N CYS A 37 -7.03 0.89 7.02
CA CYS A 37 -7.28 0.92 8.46
C CYS A 37 -8.77 0.88 8.78
N ARG A 38 -9.59 1.67 8.07
CA ARG A 38 -11.06 1.66 8.23
C ARG A 38 -11.69 0.31 7.89
N HIS A 39 -11.07 -0.46 7.00
CA HIS A 39 -11.51 -1.81 6.63
C HIS A 39 -10.92 -2.92 7.53
N GLY A 40 -10.19 -2.56 8.59
CA GLY A 40 -9.66 -3.49 9.58
C GLY A 40 -8.47 -4.30 9.09
N ALA A 41 -7.77 -3.84 8.05
CA ALA A 41 -6.48 -4.42 7.68
C ALA A 41 -5.44 -4.12 8.77
N ARG A 42 -4.42 -4.98 8.86
CA ARG A 42 -3.23 -4.72 9.66
C ARG A 42 -2.22 -4.04 8.75
N VAL A 43 -2.05 -2.74 8.91
CA VAL A 43 -1.37 -1.89 7.93
C VAL A 43 0.05 -1.59 8.37
N THR A 44 1.02 -1.96 7.55
CA THR A 44 2.40 -1.49 7.66
C THR A 44 2.64 -0.39 6.63
N VAL A 45 3.18 0.74 7.05
CA VAL A 45 3.59 1.83 6.15
C VAL A 45 5.10 1.84 6.03
N THR A 46 5.62 1.90 4.81
CA THR A 46 7.06 1.98 4.58
C THR A 46 7.44 3.03 3.54
N ASP A 47 8.48 3.82 3.83
CA ASP A 47 8.98 4.88 2.94
C ASP A 47 10.49 5.08 3.14
N LEU A 48 11.20 5.43 2.06
CA LEU A 48 12.62 5.77 2.12
C LEU A 48 12.87 7.13 2.78
N ARG A 49 11.84 7.97 2.88
CA ARG A 49 11.91 9.28 3.52
C ARG A 49 11.84 9.14 5.04
N THR A 50 12.38 10.14 5.73
CA THR A 50 12.37 10.23 7.19
C THR A 50 11.00 10.66 7.72
N ALA A 51 10.81 10.59 9.04
CA ALA A 51 9.61 11.11 9.70
C ALA A 51 9.43 12.62 9.46
N ASP A 52 10.52 13.39 9.54
CA ASP A 52 10.50 14.84 9.34
C ASP A 52 10.05 15.21 7.91
N ASP A 53 10.53 14.46 6.92
CA ASP A 53 10.12 14.63 5.53
C ASP A 53 8.63 14.35 5.29
N LEU A 54 8.03 13.51 6.14
CA LEU A 54 6.67 13.00 6.00
C LEU A 54 5.71 13.58 7.03
N ALA A 55 6.12 14.58 7.82
CA ALA A 55 5.36 15.06 8.97
C ALA A 55 3.90 15.40 8.64
N GLU A 56 3.66 16.11 7.52
CA GLU A 56 2.30 16.45 7.06
C GLU A 56 1.44 15.23 6.71
N SER A 57 2.06 14.18 6.15
CA SER A 57 1.34 12.95 5.78
C SER A 57 1.12 12.05 6.99
N LEU A 58 2.09 12.00 7.92
CA LEU A 58 1.97 11.29 9.19
C LEU A 58 0.87 11.89 10.07
N GLN A 59 0.77 13.22 10.13
CA GLN A 59 -0.30 13.90 10.85
C GLN A 59 -1.69 13.52 10.33
N GLN A 60 -1.83 13.22 9.04
CA GLN A 60 -3.11 12.81 8.48
C GLN A 60 -3.50 11.37 8.84
N ILE A 61 -2.57 10.53 9.27
CA ILE A 61 -2.84 9.13 9.62
C ILE A 61 -2.63 8.86 11.11
N ASP A 62 -2.54 9.90 11.93
CA ASP A 62 -2.31 9.79 13.38
C ASP A 62 -3.42 9.00 14.11
N GLU A 63 -4.66 9.13 13.63
CA GLU A 63 -5.84 8.39 14.10
C GLU A 63 -5.86 6.92 13.65
N CYS A 64 -5.02 6.54 12.68
CA CYS A 64 -4.95 5.18 12.16
C CYS A 64 -4.09 4.29 13.08
N ARG A 65 -4.62 3.12 13.45
CA ARG A 65 -3.84 2.10 14.17
C ARG A 65 -3.03 1.28 13.18
N LEU A 66 -1.80 1.72 12.93
CA LEU A 66 -0.83 0.99 12.11
C LEU A 66 -0.26 -0.20 12.90
N GLU A 67 0.06 -1.28 12.19
CA GLU A 67 0.84 -2.39 12.72
C GLU A 67 2.31 -2.00 12.84
N ALA A 68 2.85 -1.34 11.82
CA ALA A 68 4.22 -0.83 11.83
C ALA A 68 4.39 0.40 10.93
N LEU A 69 5.42 1.18 11.22
CA LEU A 69 5.83 2.35 10.46
C LEU A 69 7.36 2.30 10.26
N GLN A 70 7.79 1.97 9.04
CA GLN A 70 9.20 1.83 8.67
C GLN A 70 9.63 3.03 7.81
N LEU A 71 10.37 3.97 8.39
CA LEU A 71 10.82 5.19 7.72
C LEU A 71 12.33 5.22 7.57
N GLY A 72 12.82 5.88 6.52
CA GLY A 72 14.25 5.90 6.18
C GLY A 72 14.76 4.59 5.55
N GLY A 73 13.86 3.66 5.25
CA GLY A 73 14.21 2.32 4.79
C GLY A 73 13.02 1.38 4.69
N HIS A 74 13.31 0.16 4.25
CA HIS A 74 12.34 -0.91 4.06
C HIS A 74 12.83 -2.15 4.82
N CYS A 75 11.90 -2.92 5.42
CA CYS A 75 12.21 -4.22 6.02
C CYS A 75 11.76 -5.32 5.06
N GLU A 76 12.61 -6.34 4.82
CA GLU A 76 12.30 -7.41 3.86
C GLU A 76 11.04 -8.20 4.23
N ASP A 77 10.82 -8.42 5.52
CA ASP A 77 9.67 -9.20 6.03
C ASP A 77 8.34 -8.53 5.69
N ASP A 78 8.30 -7.19 5.61
CA ASP A 78 7.11 -6.44 5.22
C ASP A 78 6.69 -6.69 3.76
N PHE A 79 7.60 -7.19 2.91
CA PHE A 79 7.32 -7.50 1.51
C PHE A 79 7.06 -8.99 1.29
N ARG A 80 7.73 -9.86 2.05
CA ARG A 80 7.58 -11.32 1.91
C ARG A 80 6.39 -11.88 2.68
N GLU A 81 6.05 -11.30 3.83
CA GLU A 81 4.97 -11.82 4.68
C GLU A 81 3.64 -11.09 4.51
N ALA A 82 3.59 -10.06 3.66
CA ALA A 82 2.37 -9.34 3.38
C ALA A 82 1.38 -10.20 2.57
N ASP A 83 0.09 -10.00 2.82
CA ASP A 83 -0.97 -10.57 1.99
C ASP A 83 -1.20 -9.73 0.72
N LEU A 84 -0.85 -8.45 0.76
CA LEU A 84 -1.04 -7.48 -0.31
C LEU A 84 -0.07 -6.31 -0.12
N ILE A 85 0.48 -5.80 -1.21
CA ILE A 85 1.25 -4.56 -1.22
C ILE A 85 0.51 -3.49 -2.02
N VAL A 86 0.28 -2.33 -1.43
CA VAL A 86 -0.23 -1.14 -2.13
C VAL A 86 0.95 -0.24 -2.47
N VAL A 87 1.19 -0.05 -3.75
CA VAL A 87 2.33 0.69 -4.27
C VAL A 87 1.88 2.07 -4.69
N ASN A 88 2.52 3.11 -4.13
CA ASN A 88 2.34 4.47 -4.60
C ASN A 88 2.85 4.60 -6.06
N PRO A 89 2.09 5.21 -6.99
CA PRO A 89 2.49 5.34 -8.39
C PRO A 89 3.86 5.99 -8.63
N ALA A 90 4.35 6.80 -7.67
CA ALA A 90 5.67 7.42 -7.73
C ALA A 90 6.83 6.44 -7.53
N VAL A 91 6.58 5.22 -7.05
CA VAL A 91 7.58 4.17 -6.87
C VAL A 91 7.95 3.57 -8.22
N ARG A 92 9.26 3.43 -8.48
CA ARG A 92 9.75 2.78 -9.71
C ARG A 92 9.37 1.31 -9.72
N ARG A 93 8.81 0.85 -10.85
CA ARG A 93 8.42 -0.56 -11.06
C ARG A 93 9.59 -1.55 -10.95
N SER A 94 10.80 -1.10 -11.26
CA SER A 94 12.04 -1.89 -11.13
C SER A 94 12.60 -1.88 -9.71
N SER A 95 11.79 -1.53 -8.70
CA SER A 95 12.22 -1.56 -7.30
C SER A 95 12.55 -3.00 -6.89
N PRO A 96 13.72 -3.24 -6.24
CA PRO A 96 14.08 -4.58 -5.77
C PRO A 96 13.06 -5.13 -4.76
N TRP A 97 12.37 -4.26 -4.02
CA TRP A 97 11.33 -4.65 -3.07
C TRP A 97 10.08 -5.23 -3.76
N LEU A 98 9.73 -4.72 -4.94
CA LEU A 98 8.61 -5.24 -5.72
C LEU A 98 8.97 -6.57 -6.40
N LEU A 99 10.23 -6.72 -6.81
CA LEU A 99 10.72 -8.01 -7.29
C LEU A 99 10.68 -9.06 -6.18
N MET A 100 11.16 -8.72 -4.98
CA MET A 100 11.13 -9.59 -3.81
C MET A 100 9.71 -10.04 -3.44
N ALA A 101 8.76 -9.10 -3.45
CA ALA A 101 7.35 -9.43 -3.24
C ALA A 101 6.81 -10.38 -4.31
N SER A 102 7.13 -10.13 -5.58
CA SER A 102 6.74 -11.00 -6.68
C SER A 102 7.33 -12.41 -6.56
N GLU A 103 8.59 -12.54 -6.14
CA GLU A 103 9.26 -13.83 -5.90
C GLU A 103 8.63 -14.59 -4.73
N ALA A 104 8.16 -13.88 -3.71
CA ALA A 104 7.40 -14.44 -2.58
C ALA A 104 5.93 -14.75 -2.91
N GLY A 105 5.47 -14.43 -4.13
CA GLY A 105 4.07 -14.64 -4.54
C GLY A 105 3.09 -13.64 -3.94
N VAL A 106 3.57 -12.53 -3.38
CA VAL A 106 2.75 -11.48 -2.78
C VAL A 106 2.20 -10.57 -3.87
N PRO A 107 0.87 -10.41 -3.98
CA PRO A 107 0.27 -9.56 -4.99
C PRO A 107 0.52 -8.08 -4.69
N THR A 108 0.71 -7.29 -5.75
CA THR A 108 0.84 -5.83 -5.68
C THR A 108 -0.34 -5.13 -6.35
N THR A 109 -0.84 -4.05 -5.76
CA THR A 109 -1.87 -3.18 -6.34
C THR A 109 -1.48 -1.70 -6.23
N SER A 110 -2.26 -0.81 -6.83
CA SER A 110 -2.12 0.65 -6.67
C SER A 110 -3.26 1.20 -5.81
N GLU A 111 -3.05 2.39 -5.25
CA GLU A 111 -4.11 3.14 -4.56
C GLU A 111 -5.35 3.35 -5.45
N LEU A 112 -5.13 3.69 -6.73
CA LEU A 112 -6.22 3.89 -7.68
C LEU A 112 -7.09 2.63 -7.83
N ASN A 113 -6.46 1.46 -7.95
CA ASN A 113 -7.16 0.19 -8.06
C ASN A 113 -7.91 -0.15 -6.76
N LEU A 114 -7.35 0.19 -5.60
CA LEU A 114 -7.99 0.00 -4.30
C LEU A 114 -9.34 0.75 -4.23
N PHE A 115 -9.36 2.01 -4.69
CA PHE A 115 -10.59 2.83 -4.72
C PHE A 115 -11.57 2.44 -5.83
N TRP A 116 -11.05 2.05 -7.00
CA TRP A 116 -11.91 1.65 -8.12
C TRP A 116 -12.75 0.41 -7.79
N GLN A 117 -12.25 -0.48 -6.93
CA GLN A 117 -13.01 -1.66 -6.50
C GLN A 117 -14.16 -1.35 -5.53
N GLU A 118 -14.18 -0.16 -4.91
CA GLU A 118 -15.24 0.27 -4.00
C GLU A 118 -16.42 0.89 -4.77
N GLN A 119 -16.15 1.58 -5.89
CA GLN A 119 -17.19 2.22 -6.67
C GLN A 119 -17.92 1.23 -7.59
N ARG A 120 -19.10 0.76 -7.16
CA ARG A 120 -20.15 0.24 -8.05
C ARG A 120 -20.77 1.38 -8.87
N GLY A 121 -20.00 2.00 -9.76
CA GLY A 121 -20.56 2.82 -10.83
C GLY A 121 -20.69 1.97 -12.09
N LYS A 122 -21.90 1.75 -12.62
CA LYS A 122 -22.03 1.29 -14.00
C LYS A 122 -21.31 2.33 -14.88
N LEU A 123 -20.21 1.95 -15.52
CA LEU A 123 -19.74 2.69 -16.69
C LEU A 123 -20.87 2.63 -17.73
N ILE A 124 -21.41 3.78 -18.08
CA ILE A 124 -22.25 4.01 -19.26
C ILE A 124 -21.36 4.62 -20.33
#